data_AF-A0A2E5U6K5-F1
#
_entry.id   AF-A0A2E5U6K5-F1
#
_cell.length_a   1.000
_cell.length_b   1.000
_cell.length_c   1.000
_cell.angle_alpha   90.00
_cell.angle_beta   90.00
_cell.angle_gamma   90.00
#
_symmetry.space_group_name_H-M   'P 1'
#
loop_
_entity.id
_entity.type
_entity.pdbx_description
1 polymer ?
#
loop_
_entity_poly.entity_id
_entity_poly.type
_entity_poly.pdbx_seq_one_letter_code
_entity_poly.pdbx_strand_id
1 'polypeptide(L)'
;METAIWQNFDQNEVLFVGISNTNNQSVINDFVAENSLTYPILFDPGSSGGVQGGNTYDLYYMPNDGSPYPRDFIIDQQGIIAYANNEIDTEWMIYVIDELSGFNGGVLGDVNQDGVINILDIINVINFILGESPTSDEFILSDVNQDNIINILDVVLLVNLIIN
;
A
#
# COMPACT_ATOMS: atom_id res chain seq x y z
N MET A 1 12.75 -5.59 -9.46
CA MET A 1 13.22 -4.41 -8.70
C MET A 1 12.46 -4.48 -7.40
N GLU A 2 13.13 -4.67 -6.27
CA GLU A 2 12.48 -4.83 -4.96
C GLU A 2 11.73 -3.54 -4.62
N THR A 3 10.40 -3.58 -4.72
CA THR A 3 9.51 -2.53 -4.22
C THR A 3 9.44 -2.67 -2.69
N ALA A 4 9.67 -1.56 -2.01
CA ALA A 4 10.07 -1.52 -0.61
C ALA A 4 8.98 -2.00 0.36
N ILE A 5 9.23 -3.13 1.04
CA ILE A 5 8.43 -3.63 2.18
C ILE A 5 8.89 -2.98 3.50
N TRP A 6 9.35 -1.73 3.46
CA TRP A 6 10.00 -1.06 4.60
C TRP A 6 9.21 0.12 5.18
N GLN A 7 7.96 0.33 4.76
CA GLN A 7 7.10 1.36 5.32
C GLN A 7 6.34 0.83 6.54
N ASN A 8 6.47 1.55 7.67
CA ASN A 8 5.60 1.36 8.82
C ASN A 8 4.37 2.24 8.64
N PHE A 9 3.17 1.67 8.58
CA PHE A 9 1.92 2.43 8.59
C PHE A 9 1.48 2.72 10.02
N ASP A 10 0.88 3.88 10.26
CA ASP A 10 0.29 4.21 11.57
C ASP A 10 -0.84 3.22 11.87
N GLN A 11 -0.71 2.47 12.97
CA GLN A 11 -1.71 1.48 13.40
C GLN A 11 -3.06 2.11 13.79
N ASN A 12 -3.11 3.44 13.96
CA ASN A 12 -4.36 4.17 14.16
C ASN A 12 -5.14 4.37 12.85
N GLU A 13 -4.51 4.15 11.70
CA GLU A 13 -5.10 4.37 10.37
C GLU A 13 -5.47 3.06 9.67
N VAL A 14 -4.58 2.05 9.68
CA VAL A 14 -4.81 0.73 9.06
C VAL A 14 -4.25 -0.40 9.93
N LEU A 15 -4.97 -1.52 10.01
CA LEU A 15 -4.51 -2.73 10.69
C LEU A 15 -4.30 -3.87 9.68
N PHE A 16 -3.06 -4.31 9.51
CA PHE A 16 -2.73 -5.49 8.72
C PHE A 16 -2.81 -6.75 9.59
N VAL A 17 -3.50 -7.80 9.12
CA VAL A 17 -3.68 -9.05 9.86
C VAL A 17 -3.58 -10.24 8.93
N GLY A 18 -2.67 -11.17 9.22
CA GLY A 18 -2.64 -12.48 8.57
C GLY A 18 -3.48 -13.50 9.35
N ILE A 19 -4.25 -14.35 8.66
CA ILE A 19 -4.95 -15.48 9.30
C ILE A 19 -4.29 -16.80 8.89
N SER A 20 -3.86 -17.57 9.88
CA SER A 20 -3.20 -18.86 9.69
C SER A 20 -4.06 -20.01 10.22
N ASN A 21 -4.23 -21.07 9.42
CA ASN A 21 -4.84 -22.32 9.86
C ASN A 21 -3.83 -23.30 10.50
N THR A 22 -2.56 -22.91 10.62
CA THR A 22 -1.49 -23.65 11.29
C THR A 22 -0.99 -22.89 12.51
N ASN A 23 -0.67 -23.61 13.58
CA ASN A 23 0.01 -23.09 14.75
C ASN A 23 1.52 -23.40 14.75
N ASN A 24 2.06 -23.92 13.62
CA ASN A 24 3.48 -24.18 13.49
C ASN A 24 4.26 -22.86 13.39
N GLN A 25 4.90 -22.47 14.49
CA GLN A 25 5.64 -21.22 14.60
C GLN A 25 6.78 -21.09 13.59
N SER A 26 7.40 -22.20 13.13
CA SER A 26 8.45 -22.12 12.10
C SER A 26 7.86 -21.62 10.79
N VAL A 27 6.76 -22.21 10.33
CA VAL A 27 6.08 -21.83 9.09
C VAL A 27 5.60 -20.38 9.14
N ILE A 28 5.07 -19.96 10.29
CA ILE A 28 4.65 -18.58 10.54
C ILE A 28 5.86 -17.63 10.50
N ASN A 29 6.95 -17.97 11.18
CA ASN A 29 8.15 -17.14 11.23
C ASN A 29 8.84 -17.02 9.86
N ASP A 30 8.90 -18.12 9.11
CA ASP A 30 9.48 -18.16 7.76
C ASP A 30 8.66 -17.27 6.83
N PHE A 31 7.32 -17.34 6.87
CA PHE A 31 6.45 -16.44 6.11
C PHE A 31 6.63 -14.97 6.49
N VAL A 32 6.69 -14.66 7.79
CA VAL A 32 6.93 -13.29 8.29
C VAL A 32 8.28 -12.76 7.82
N ALA A 33 9.32 -13.59 7.87
CA ALA A 33 10.68 -13.21 7.48
C ALA A 33 10.82 -13.06 5.95
N GLU A 34 10.24 -13.97 5.17
CA GLU A 34 10.25 -13.95 3.70
C GLU A 34 9.53 -12.70 3.16
N ASN A 35 8.49 -12.24 3.85
CA ASN A 35 7.63 -11.15 3.39
C ASN A 35 7.75 -9.86 4.22
N SER A 36 8.75 -9.78 5.10
CA SER A 36 9.05 -8.61 5.94
C SER A 36 7.83 -8.03 6.67
N LEU A 37 6.93 -8.89 7.14
CA LEU A 37 5.68 -8.48 7.80
C LEU A 37 5.95 -7.99 9.23
N THR A 38 5.31 -6.90 9.64
CA THR A 38 5.50 -6.26 10.96
C THR A 38 4.29 -6.39 11.90
N TYR A 39 3.30 -7.22 11.55
CA TYR A 39 1.96 -7.24 12.15
C TYR A 39 1.56 -8.61 12.73
N PRO A 40 0.53 -8.70 13.59
CA PRO A 40 0.15 -9.96 14.23
C PRO A 40 -0.50 -10.94 13.23
N ILE A 41 -0.04 -12.20 13.27
CA ILE A 41 -0.72 -13.33 12.62
C ILE A 41 -1.67 -13.96 13.63
N LEU A 42 -2.96 -13.96 13.32
CA LEU A 42 -3.99 -14.61 14.12
C LEU A 42 -4.09 -16.09 13.72
N PHE A 43 -4.01 -16.96 14.72
CA PHE A 43 -4.27 -18.38 14.52
C PHE A 43 -5.78 -18.61 14.49
N ASP A 44 -6.27 -19.20 13.40
CA ASP A 44 -7.64 -19.70 13.27
C ASP A 44 -7.68 -21.21 13.50
N PRO A 45 -8.14 -21.66 14.68
CA PRO A 45 -8.19 -23.09 15.02
C PRO A 45 -9.34 -23.87 14.37
N GLY A 46 -10.24 -23.24 13.61
CA GLY A 46 -11.61 -23.77 13.47
C GLY A 46 -11.88 -24.92 12.48
N SER A 47 -11.87 -26.18 12.91
CA SER A 47 -12.98 -27.14 12.72
C SER A 47 -12.69 -28.37 13.58
N SER A 48 -13.73 -29.12 13.98
CA SER A 48 -13.60 -30.31 14.81
C SER A 48 -13.09 -31.51 13.99
N GLY A 49 -11.85 -31.46 13.54
CA GLY A 49 -11.26 -32.51 12.72
C GLY A 49 -9.90 -32.07 12.20
N GLY A 50 -8.85 -32.36 12.97
CA GLY A 50 -7.50 -31.91 12.66
C GLY A 50 -7.04 -32.29 11.26
N VAL A 51 -7.05 -31.32 10.36
CA VAL A 51 -6.10 -31.07 9.27
C VAL A 51 -6.49 -29.72 8.66
N GLN A 52 -5.53 -28.80 8.59
CA GLN A 52 -5.52 -27.54 7.81
C GLN A 52 -6.89 -27.04 7.31
N GLY A 53 -7.50 -26.13 8.05
CA GLY A 53 -8.76 -25.48 7.70
C GLY A 53 -9.41 -24.93 8.95
N GLY A 54 -9.29 -23.62 9.15
CA GLY A 54 -10.00 -22.89 10.20
C GLY A 54 -11.32 -22.34 9.63
N ASN A 55 -12.39 -22.20 10.42
CA ASN A 55 -13.71 -21.83 9.88
C ASN A 55 -13.64 -20.47 9.19
N THR A 56 -12.80 -19.57 9.70
CA THR A 56 -12.57 -18.24 9.12
C THR A 56 -11.68 -18.38 7.89
N TYR A 57 -10.61 -19.16 7.96
CA TYR A 57 -9.74 -19.50 6.82
C TYR A 57 -10.53 -20.11 5.64
N ASP A 58 -11.47 -21.00 5.93
CA ASP A 58 -12.29 -21.74 4.98
C ASP A 58 -13.41 -20.89 4.36
N LEU A 59 -13.92 -19.87 5.07
CA LEU A 59 -14.90 -18.92 4.52
C LEU A 59 -14.33 -18.14 3.32
N TYR A 60 -13.01 -17.96 3.29
CA TYR A 60 -12.28 -17.28 2.20
C TYR A 60 -11.53 -18.28 1.31
N TYR A 61 -11.92 -19.56 1.35
CA TYR A 61 -11.36 -20.61 0.49
C TYR A 61 -11.68 -20.36 -0.99
N MET A 62 -10.64 -20.16 -1.80
CA MET A 62 -10.73 -20.14 -3.25
C MET A 62 -10.27 -21.50 -3.83
N PRO A 63 -11.11 -22.20 -4.60
CA PRO A 63 -10.77 -23.52 -5.13
C PRO A 63 -9.57 -23.48 -6.08
N ASN A 64 -8.67 -24.47 -5.94
CA ASN A 64 -7.50 -24.77 -6.79
C ASN A 64 -6.18 -24.02 -6.51
N ASP A 65 -6.12 -23.07 -5.57
CA ASP A 65 -4.87 -22.40 -5.18
C ASP A 65 -4.43 -22.76 -3.77
N GLY A 66 -3.82 -23.94 -3.65
CA GLY A 66 -3.15 -24.42 -2.45
C GLY A 66 -1.90 -23.61 -2.13
N SER A 67 -2.07 -22.37 -1.66
CA SER A 67 -0.97 -21.59 -1.12
C SER A 67 -0.63 -22.09 0.29
N PRO A 68 0.64 -22.47 0.56
CA PRO A 68 1.08 -22.97 1.86
C PRO A 68 1.21 -21.88 2.93
N TYR A 69 0.93 -20.63 2.55
CA TYR A 69 1.10 -19.45 3.38
C TYR A 69 -0.23 -18.91 3.94
N PRO A 70 -0.19 -18.17 5.06
CA PRO A 70 -1.32 -17.37 5.52
C PRO A 70 -1.86 -16.45 4.41
N ARG A 71 -3.17 -16.20 4.42
CA ARG A 71 -3.80 -15.24 3.49
C ARG A 71 -3.59 -13.82 3.99
N ASP A 72 -3.31 -12.90 3.06
CA ASP A 72 -3.17 -11.48 3.36
C ASP A 72 -4.54 -10.84 3.39
N PHE A 73 -4.86 -10.15 4.49
CA PHE A 73 -6.06 -9.34 4.61
C PHE A 73 -5.69 -7.90 4.96
N ILE A 74 -6.33 -6.95 4.27
CA ILE A 74 -6.36 -5.56 4.71
C ILE A 74 -7.75 -5.31 5.29
N ILE A 75 -7.80 -4.88 6.54
CA ILE A 75 -9.04 -4.58 7.26
C ILE A 75 -9.10 -3.07 7.45
N ASP A 76 -10.22 -2.47 7.05
CA ASP A 76 -10.46 -1.03 7.22
C ASP A 76 -10.76 -0.63 8.68
N GLN A 77 -10.89 0.67 8.92
CA GLN A 77 -11.17 1.21 10.25
C GLN A 77 -12.54 0.82 10.81
N GLN A 78 -13.45 0.32 9.97
CA GLN A 78 -14.77 -0.16 10.36
C GLN A 78 -14.78 -1.67 10.63
N GLY A 79 -13.63 -2.34 10.49
CA GLY A 79 -13.49 -3.78 10.69
C GLY A 79 -13.97 -4.62 9.49
N ILE A 80 -14.10 -4.01 8.32
CA ILE A 80 -14.50 -4.68 7.07
C ILE A 80 -13.24 -5.07 6.29
N ILE A 81 -13.29 -6.23 5.64
CA ILE A 81 -12.20 -6.69 4.77
C ILE A 81 -12.23 -5.87 3.48
N ALA A 82 -11.18 -5.11 3.23
CA ALA A 82 -10.98 -4.29 2.04
C ALA A 82 -10.12 -5.01 0.97
N TYR A 83 -9.27 -5.95 1.39
CA TYR A 83 -8.49 -6.81 0.49
C TYR A 83 -8.34 -8.21 1.08
N ALA A 84 -8.38 -9.21 0.21
CA ALA A 84 -8.07 -10.61 0.52
C ALA A 84 -7.48 -11.26 -0.72
N ASN A 85 -6.26 -11.81 -0.62
CA ASN A 85 -5.61 -12.49 -1.74
C ASN A 85 -4.83 -13.73 -1.29
N ASN A 86 -4.61 -14.65 -2.23
CA ASN A 86 -3.90 -15.91 -2.06
C ASN A 86 -2.40 -15.83 -2.38
N GLU A 87 -1.99 -14.75 -3.06
CA GLU A 87 -0.62 -14.36 -3.34
C GLU A 87 -0.37 -12.92 -2.86
N ILE A 88 0.87 -12.63 -2.48
CA ILE A 88 1.30 -11.28 -2.16
C ILE A 88 1.42 -10.50 -3.47
N ASP A 89 0.40 -9.70 -3.76
CA ASP A 89 0.45 -8.63 -4.76
C ASP A 89 0.74 -7.31 -4.04
N THR A 90 2.03 -7.02 -3.87
CA THR A 90 2.49 -5.85 -3.11
C THR A 90 1.99 -4.54 -3.70
N GLU A 91 1.89 -4.44 -5.03
CA GLU A 91 1.46 -3.21 -5.70
C GLU A 91 -0.02 -2.93 -5.41
N TRP A 92 -0.88 -3.94 -5.54
CA TRP A 92 -2.29 -3.80 -5.22
C TRP A 92 -2.55 -3.64 -3.71
N MET A 93 -1.75 -4.29 -2.86
CA MET A 93 -1.83 -4.11 -1.41
C MET A 93 -1.52 -2.67 -0.99
N ILE A 94 -0.46 -2.08 -1.55
CA ILE A 94 -0.11 -0.67 -1.31
C ILE A 94 -1.26 0.23 -1.76
N TYR A 95 -1.81 0.02 -2.96
CA TYR A 95 -2.94 0.79 -3.46
C TYR A 95 -4.16 0.77 -2.51
N VAL A 96 -4.55 -0.42 -2.02
CA VAL A 96 -5.68 -0.54 -1.09
C VAL A 96 -5.37 0.13 0.25
N ILE A 97 -4.15 -0.02 0.78
CA ILE A 97 -3.75 0.64 2.03
C ILE A 97 -3.81 2.16 1.88
N ASP A 98 -3.33 2.70 0.77
CA ASP A 98 -3.36 4.13 0.49
C ASP A 98 -4.81 4.64 0.43
N GLU A 99 -5.68 3.94 -0.29
CA GLU A 99 -7.12 4.28 -0.36
C GLU A 99 -7.76 4.31 1.04
N LEU A 100 -7.50 3.30 1.88
CA LEU A 100 -8.08 3.20 3.23
C LEU A 100 -7.50 4.20 4.23
N SER A 101 -6.22 4.55 4.08
CA SER A 101 -5.56 5.55 4.92
C SER A 101 -6.02 6.97 4.61
N GLY A 102 -6.91 7.13 3.62
CA GLY A 102 -7.27 8.45 3.09
C GLY A 102 -6.12 9.08 2.31
N PHE A 103 -5.08 8.30 2.00
CA PHE A 103 -4.00 8.64 1.11
C PHE A 103 -4.55 8.55 -0.32
N ASN A 104 -5.35 9.54 -0.71
CA ASN A 104 -5.49 9.84 -2.12
C ASN A 104 -4.11 10.32 -2.55
N GLY A 105 -3.26 9.43 -3.08
CA GLY A 105 -2.04 9.83 -3.77
C GLY A 105 -2.40 11.03 -4.63
N GLY A 106 -1.93 12.21 -4.20
CA GLY A 106 -2.59 13.50 -4.44
C GLY A 106 -2.96 13.77 -5.90
N VAL A 107 -3.70 14.85 -6.15
CA VAL A 107 -4.01 15.20 -7.54
C VAL A 107 -2.68 15.46 -8.27
N LEU A 108 -2.40 14.73 -9.35
CA LEU A 108 -1.15 14.93 -10.10
C LEU A 108 -1.02 16.41 -10.50
N GLY A 109 0.07 17.03 -10.05
CA GLY A 109 0.34 18.45 -10.22
C GLY A 109 -0.15 19.39 -9.10
N ASP A 110 -0.88 18.89 -8.11
CA ASP A 110 -1.22 19.58 -6.84
C ASP A 110 -0.11 19.28 -5.82
N VAL A 111 1.03 19.93 -6.01
CA VAL A 111 2.28 19.64 -5.31
C VAL A 111 2.20 20.03 -3.84
N ASN A 112 1.50 21.12 -3.51
CA ASN A 112 1.30 21.52 -2.11
C ASN A 112 0.11 20.83 -1.44
N GLN A 113 -0.61 19.96 -2.17
CA GLN A 113 -1.74 19.18 -1.68
C GLN A 113 -2.87 20.04 -1.09
N ASP A 114 -3.06 21.25 -1.61
CA ASP A 114 -4.13 22.16 -1.16
C ASP A 114 -5.47 21.92 -1.87
N GLY A 115 -5.50 20.98 -2.81
CA GLY A 115 -6.65 20.59 -3.62
C GLY A 115 -6.82 21.45 -4.88
N VAL A 116 -5.91 22.39 -5.16
CA VAL A 116 -6.03 23.33 -6.27
C VAL A 116 -4.72 23.47 -7.04
N ILE A 117 -4.66 22.89 -8.24
CA ILE A 117 -3.54 23.08 -9.16
C ILE A 117 -3.46 24.55 -9.60
N ASN A 118 -2.41 25.26 -9.17
CA ASN A 118 -2.19 26.66 -9.48
C ASN A 118 -0.69 27.04 -9.50
N ILE A 119 -0.40 28.34 -9.52
CA ILE A 119 0.98 28.86 -9.63
C ILE A 119 1.85 28.49 -8.41
N LEU A 120 1.25 28.22 -7.25
CA LEU A 120 1.99 27.79 -6.06
C LEU A 120 2.65 26.42 -6.27
N ASP A 121 2.00 25.50 -6.99
CA ASP A 121 2.59 24.19 -7.33
C ASP A 121 3.82 24.33 -8.22
N ILE A 122 3.74 25.21 -9.22
CA ILE A 122 4.89 25.54 -10.09
C ILE A 122 6.07 26.08 -9.26
N ILE A 123 5.80 26.94 -8.28
CA ILE A 123 6.85 27.49 -7.41
C ILE A 123 7.54 26.36 -6.63
N ASN A 124 6.79 25.40 -6.11
CA ASN A 124 7.35 24.23 -5.41
C ASN A 124 8.23 23.39 -6.34
N VAL A 125 7.77 23.08 -7.56
CA VAL A 125 8.59 22.35 -8.55
C VAL A 125 9.89 23.10 -8.88
N ILE A 126 9.82 24.43 -9.06
CA ILE A 126 11.02 25.25 -9.28
C ILE A 126 11.97 25.17 -8.09
N ASN A 127 11.46 25.23 -6.86
CA ASN A 127 12.30 25.11 -5.67
C ASN A 127 12.98 23.74 -5.60
N PHE A 128 12.29 22.65 -5.97
CA PHE A 128 12.89 21.32 -6.05
C PHE A 128 14.01 21.26 -7.09
N ILE A 129 13.80 21.86 -8.28
CA ILE A 129 14.83 21.99 -9.33
C ILE A 129 16.05 22.80 -8.82
N LEU A 130 15.81 23.81 -7.97
CA LEU A 130 16.85 24.66 -7.39
C LEU A 130 17.56 24.03 -6.16
N GLY A 131 17.14 22.84 -5.73
CA GLY A 131 17.84 22.03 -4.73
C GLY A 131 17.11 21.88 -3.40
N GLU A 132 15.86 22.33 -3.27
CA GLU A 132 15.00 21.86 -2.18
C GLU A 132 14.67 20.37 -2.39
N SER A 133 14.63 19.59 -1.31
CA SER A 133 14.33 18.16 -1.39
C SER A 133 12.83 17.96 -1.20
N PRO A 134 12.10 17.40 -2.19
CA PRO A 134 10.69 17.08 -2.01
C PRO A 134 10.53 15.91 -1.03
N THR A 135 9.38 15.86 -0.38
CA THR A 135 8.84 14.63 0.23
C THR A 135 8.54 13.59 -0.85
N SER A 136 8.31 12.33 -0.45
CA SER A 136 7.94 11.28 -1.40
C SER A 136 6.70 11.64 -2.21
N ASP A 137 5.73 12.28 -1.57
CA ASP A 137 4.45 12.64 -2.19
C ASP A 137 4.65 13.82 -3.14
N GLU A 138 5.34 14.87 -2.68
CA GLU A 138 5.69 16.00 -3.54
C GLU A 138 6.50 15.54 -4.77
N PHE A 139 7.37 14.54 -4.64
CA PHE A 139 8.09 13.99 -5.78
C PHE A 139 7.14 13.37 -6.80
N ILE A 140 6.25 12.49 -6.34
CA ILE A 140 5.26 11.82 -7.19
C ILE A 140 4.32 12.83 -7.86
N LEU A 141 3.90 13.86 -7.13
CA LEU A 141 2.94 14.85 -7.61
C LEU A 141 3.58 15.92 -8.51
N SER A 142 4.88 16.18 -8.36
CA SER A 142 5.62 17.12 -9.20
C SER A 142 6.19 16.50 -10.47
N ASP A 143 6.36 15.18 -10.55
CA ASP A 143 6.76 14.44 -11.76
C ASP A 143 5.56 14.19 -12.67
N VAL A 144 5.14 15.24 -13.39
CA VAL A 144 3.86 15.25 -14.13
C VAL A 144 3.92 14.35 -15.37
N ASN A 145 5.11 14.12 -15.95
CA ASN A 145 5.26 13.17 -17.05
C ASN A 145 5.65 11.75 -16.57
N GLN A 146 5.83 11.54 -15.27
CA GLN A 146 6.15 10.26 -14.63
C GLN A 146 7.43 9.62 -15.19
N ASP A 147 8.42 10.43 -15.53
CA ASP A 147 9.72 9.95 -16.03
C ASP A 147 10.76 9.72 -14.92
N ASN A 148 10.36 9.94 -13.66
CA ASN A 148 11.15 9.91 -12.43
C ASN A 148 12.22 11.01 -12.36
N ILE A 149 12.07 12.12 -13.09
CA ILE A 149 13.00 13.25 -13.07
C ILE A 149 12.23 14.57 -13.00
N ILE A 150 12.21 15.18 -11.81
CA ILE A 150 11.70 16.56 -11.66
C ILE A 150 12.60 17.54 -12.40
N ASN A 151 12.09 18.14 -13.47
CA ASN A 151 12.81 19.12 -14.28
C ASN A 151 11.88 20.16 -14.91
N ILE A 152 12.41 20.98 -15.82
CA ILE A 152 11.66 22.06 -16.45
C ILE A 152 10.47 21.57 -17.29
N LEU A 153 10.49 20.31 -17.73
CA LEU A 153 9.39 19.70 -18.47
C LEU A 153 8.13 19.60 -17.62
N ASP A 154 8.24 19.23 -16.34
CA ASP A 154 7.11 19.15 -15.42
C ASP A 154 6.45 20.51 -15.20
N VAL A 155 7.26 21.56 -15.08
CA VAL A 155 6.76 22.95 -15.00
C VAL A 155 5.96 23.32 -16.24
N VAL A 156 6.43 22.95 -17.43
CA VAL A 156 5.71 23.23 -18.68
C VAL A 156 4.37 22.48 -18.72
N LEU A 157 4.33 21.25 -18.22
CA LEU A 157 3.11 20.46 -18.14
C LEU A 157 2.12 21.02 -17.12
N LEU A 158 2.58 21.45 -15.94
CA LEU A 158 1.75 22.16 -14.96
C LEU A 158 1.13 23.43 -15.53
N VAL A 159 1.91 24.25 -16.23
CA VAL A 159 1.38 25.45 -16.91
C VAL A 159 0.28 25.07 -17.90
N ASN A 160 0.44 23.97 -18.64
CA ASN A 160 -0.57 23.49 -19.57
C ASN A 160 -1.84 22.98 -18.87
N LEU A 161 -1.73 22.41 -17.66
CA LEU A 161 -2.88 22.02 -16.84
C LEU A 161 -3.63 23.23 -16.27
N ILE A 162 -2.93 24.30 -15.92
CA ILE A 162 -3.54 25.51 -15.34
C ILE A 162 -4.30 26.34 -16.38
N ILE A 163 -3.85 26.31 -17.64
CA ILE A 163 -4.37 27.20 -18.69
C ILE A 163 -5.49 26.56 -19.54
N ASN A 164 -5.61 25.23 -19.57
CA ASN A 164 -6.63 24.51 -20.36
C ASN A 164 -7.79 24.00 -19.51
#